data_AF-D8KW35-F1
#
_entry.id   AF-D8KW35-F1
#
_cell.length_a   1.000
_cell.length_b   1.000
_cell.length_c   1.000
_cell.angle_alpha   90.00
_cell.angle_beta   90.00
_cell.angle_gamma   90.00
#
_symmetry.space_group_name_H-M   'P 1'
#
loop_
_entity.id
_entity.type
_entity.pdbx_description
1 polymer ?
#
loop_
_entity_poly.entity_id
_entity_poly.type
_entity_poly.pdbx_seq_one_letter_code
_entity_poly.pdbx_strand_id
1 'polypeptide(L)'
;ISKHYSQKAALEQEVPTATQKLITTNDCILSSVAALTNGAGKMASFFSNNLDHFSTSLSYGPKGGAEFISPLSAECMLQYKQKAAAYVKSLKKPCADSVPYEEALANRRILLSSTESREGLAQQVQQSLEKIAKLEQEKEHWMLEAQLAKIKLEKENQKLKNSLSGHLTETIQEHSVLPNTAEQKKETTEKSLREPIKSTSLIGMLTVTTDNEKALDVESREDLIKTHYMARIAELTSHLQLADSKSVHFHAECRALAKRLSLAEKSKESLTEELKLASQNITRLQDELMTTKRSYEDQLSMMSDHLCSMNETLTKQREEIDTLKLTSKGNSKKNKNR
;
A
#
# COMPACT_ATOMS: atom_id res chain seq x y z
N ILE A 1 19.84 -30.39 -32.64
CA ILE A 1 20.24 -31.53 -31.76
C ILE A 1 20.20 -32.85 -32.51
N SER A 2 19.03 -33.31 -33.00
CA SER A 2 18.91 -34.57 -33.77
C SER A 2 19.92 -34.68 -34.92
N LYS A 3 20.01 -33.72 -35.85
CA LYS A 3 20.95 -33.77 -36.99
C LYS A 3 22.43 -33.91 -36.58
N HIS A 4 22.90 -33.10 -35.64
CA HIS A 4 24.29 -33.14 -35.18
C HIS A 4 24.62 -34.42 -34.42
N TYR A 5 23.66 -34.92 -33.62
CA TYR A 5 23.83 -36.18 -32.90
C TYR A 5 23.78 -37.38 -33.84
N SER A 6 22.90 -37.40 -34.85
CA SER A 6 22.88 -38.43 -35.90
C SER A 6 24.18 -38.50 -36.69
N GLN A 7 24.73 -37.34 -37.06
CA GLN A 7 26.00 -37.27 -37.78
C GLN A 7 27.17 -37.80 -36.94
N LYS A 8 27.19 -37.46 -35.64
CA LYS A 8 28.21 -37.95 -34.72
C LYS A 8 28.08 -39.44 -34.42
N ALA A 9 26.84 -39.94 -34.26
CA ALA A 9 26.56 -41.36 -34.05
C ALA A 9 26.98 -42.21 -35.27
N ALA A 10 26.78 -41.70 -36.49
CA ALA A 10 27.24 -42.35 -37.72
C ALA A 10 28.79 -42.41 -37.79
N LEU A 11 29.47 -41.31 -37.47
CA LEU A 11 30.94 -41.28 -37.42
C LEU A 11 31.51 -42.22 -36.34
N GLU A 12 30.85 -42.34 -35.17
CA GLU A 12 31.26 -43.26 -34.10
C GLU A 12 31.03 -44.73 -34.46
N GLN A 13 30.06 -45.03 -35.31
CA GLN A 13 29.78 -46.39 -35.78
C GLN A 13 30.81 -46.89 -36.82
N GLU A 14 31.47 -45.97 -37.54
CA GLU A 14 32.53 -46.29 -38.51
C GLU A 14 33.90 -46.57 -37.86
N VAL A 15 34.05 -46.34 -36.55
CA VAL A 15 35.32 -46.60 -35.83
C VAL A 15 35.45 -48.10 -35.50
N PRO A 16 36.58 -48.76 -35.81
CA PRO A 16 36.79 -50.19 -35.57
C PRO A 16 36.64 -50.65 -34.10
N THR A 17 36.73 -49.71 -33.16
CA THR A 17 36.63 -49.94 -31.70
C THR A 17 35.19 -49.79 -31.17
N ALA A 18 34.21 -49.51 -32.03
CA ALA A 18 32.82 -49.31 -31.63
C ALA A 18 32.23 -50.59 -31.02
N THR A 19 31.78 -50.51 -29.77
CA THR A 19 31.13 -51.64 -29.11
C THR A 19 29.65 -51.73 -29.50
N GLN A 20 29.12 -52.94 -29.64
CA GLN A 20 27.69 -53.14 -29.97
C GLN A 20 26.76 -52.43 -28.98
N LYS A 21 27.13 -52.36 -27.69
CA LYS A 21 26.38 -51.63 -26.66
C LYS A 21 26.27 -50.13 -26.97
N LEU A 22 27.34 -49.52 -27.49
CA LEU A 22 27.36 -48.10 -27.85
C LEU A 22 26.44 -47.83 -29.04
N ILE A 23 26.48 -48.68 -30.07
CA ILE A 23 25.63 -48.58 -31.26
C ILE A 23 24.14 -48.66 -30.87
N THR A 24 23.75 -49.69 -30.11
CA THR A 24 22.36 -49.85 -29.65
C THR A 24 21.89 -48.67 -28.78
N THR A 25 22.80 -48.08 -27.98
CA THR A 25 22.49 -46.93 -27.14
C THR A 25 22.24 -45.68 -28.00
N ASN A 26 23.10 -45.43 -29.00
CA ASN A 26 22.93 -44.32 -29.93
C ASN A 26 21.61 -44.44 -30.73
N ASP A 27 21.26 -45.66 -31.19
CA ASP A 27 19.99 -45.91 -31.88
C ASP A 27 18.77 -45.66 -30.99
N CYS A 28 18.83 -46.07 -29.72
CA CYS A 28 17.76 -45.84 -28.74
C CYS A 28 17.57 -44.33 -28.46
N ILE A 29 18.67 -43.59 -28.30
CA ILE A 29 18.65 -42.14 -28.10
C ILE A 29 18.09 -41.43 -29.33
N LEU A 30 18.53 -41.82 -30.53
CA LEU A 30 18.03 -41.26 -31.79
C LEU A 30 16.52 -41.51 -31.96
N SER A 31 16.07 -42.74 -31.69
CA SER A 31 14.66 -43.10 -31.73
C SER A 31 13.82 -42.31 -30.72
N SER A 32 14.32 -42.17 -29.48
CA SER A 32 13.66 -41.40 -28.41
C SER A 32 13.55 -39.91 -28.76
N VAL A 33 14.63 -39.32 -29.30
CA VAL A 33 14.65 -37.91 -29.73
C VAL A 33 13.73 -37.68 -30.93
N ALA A 34 13.67 -38.61 -31.88
CA ALA A 34 12.75 -38.54 -33.01
C ALA A 34 11.28 -38.64 -32.55
N ALA A 35 10.97 -39.57 -31.66
CA ALA A 35 9.63 -39.72 -31.08
C ALA A 35 9.21 -38.47 -30.30
N LEU A 36 10.10 -37.89 -29.50
CA LEU A 36 9.85 -36.64 -28.77
C LEU A 36 9.61 -35.46 -29.72
N THR A 37 10.42 -35.33 -30.77
CA THR A 37 10.27 -34.25 -31.76
C THR A 37 8.93 -34.36 -32.48
N ASN A 38 8.53 -35.58 -32.87
CA ASN A 38 7.24 -35.83 -33.48
C ASN A 38 6.07 -35.59 -32.52
N GLY A 39 6.19 -35.99 -31.25
CA GLY A 39 5.20 -35.72 -30.21
C GLY A 39 5.04 -34.22 -29.95
N ALA A 40 6.14 -33.50 -29.80
CA ALA A 40 6.17 -32.05 -29.65
C ALA A 40 5.58 -31.33 -30.88
N GLY A 41 5.86 -31.82 -32.09
CA GLY A 41 5.27 -31.31 -33.33
C GLY A 41 3.75 -31.50 -33.38
N LYS A 42 3.25 -32.68 -32.98
CA LYS A 42 1.80 -32.92 -32.86
C LYS A 42 1.16 -32.00 -31.82
N MET A 43 1.78 -31.83 -30.65
CA MET A 43 1.31 -30.89 -29.64
C MET A 43 1.28 -29.46 -30.17
N ALA A 44 2.35 -29.00 -30.82
CA ALA A 44 2.41 -27.67 -31.42
C ALA A 44 1.28 -27.48 -32.46
N SER A 45 1.09 -28.46 -33.35
CA SER A 45 -0.01 -28.41 -34.33
C SER A 45 -1.38 -28.39 -33.67
N PHE A 46 -1.59 -29.16 -32.59
CA PHE A 46 -2.83 -29.15 -31.83
C PHE A 46 -3.08 -27.77 -31.21
N PHE A 47 -2.10 -27.17 -30.55
CA PHE A 47 -2.25 -25.84 -29.96
C PHE A 47 -2.43 -24.76 -31.01
N SER A 48 -1.75 -24.84 -32.15
CA SER A 48 -1.90 -23.88 -33.25
C SER A 48 -3.27 -24.00 -33.93
N ASN A 49 -3.75 -25.21 -34.20
CA ASN A 49 -5.05 -25.44 -34.83
C ASN A 49 -6.21 -25.08 -33.90
N ASN A 50 -6.02 -25.17 -32.59
CA ASN A 50 -7.02 -24.81 -31.59
C ASN A 50 -6.78 -23.42 -30.99
N LEU A 51 -5.82 -22.65 -31.51
CA LEU A 51 -5.44 -21.34 -30.96
C LEU A 51 -6.62 -20.38 -30.97
N ASP A 52 -7.47 -20.46 -31.99
CA ASP A 52 -8.69 -19.65 -32.09
C ASP A 52 -9.72 -20.01 -31.02
N HIS A 53 -9.82 -21.27 -30.59
CA HIS A 53 -10.70 -21.68 -29.48
C HIS A 53 -10.16 -21.21 -28.13
N PHE A 54 -8.84 -21.26 -27.94
CA PHE A 54 -8.18 -20.74 -26.74
C PHE A 54 -8.22 -19.20 -26.69
N SER A 55 -8.18 -18.53 -27.83
CA SER A 55 -8.19 -17.06 -27.94
C SER A 55 -9.61 -16.48 -27.90
N THR A 56 -10.62 -17.15 -28.45
CA THR A 56 -12.04 -16.75 -28.29
C THR A 56 -12.48 -16.80 -26.84
N SER A 57 -12.01 -17.79 -26.07
CA SER A 57 -12.20 -17.85 -24.61
C SER A 57 -11.56 -16.67 -23.85
N LEU A 58 -10.65 -15.93 -24.51
CA LEU A 58 -9.91 -14.81 -23.95
C LEU A 58 -10.30 -13.45 -24.56
N SER A 59 -11.20 -13.45 -25.56
CA SER A 59 -11.57 -12.23 -26.29
C SER A 59 -12.55 -11.41 -25.46
N TYR A 60 -12.09 -10.22 -25.12
CA TYR A 60 -12.72 -9.35 -24.14
C TYR A 60 -13.11 -8.06 -24.85
N GLY A 61 -14.35 -7.95 -25.30
CA GLY A 61 -14.82 -6.72 -25.95
C GLY A 61 -16.20 -6.86 -26.61
N PRO A 62 -16.95 -5.76 -26.72
CA PRO A 62 -18.31 -5.76 -27.21
C PRO A 62 -18.30 -5.86 -28.73
N LYS A 63 -18.09 -7.06 -29.25
CA LYS A 63 -18.43 -7.39 -30.65
C LYS A 63 -19.14 -8.74 -30.68
N GLY A 64 -20.42 -8.69 -30.35
CA GLY A 64 -21.45 -9.52 -30.99
C GLY A 64 -21.47 -11.01 -30.68
N GLY A 65 -20.90 -11.50 -29.58
CA GLY A 65 -20.97 -12.91 -29.20
C GLY A 65 -21.67 -13.10 -27.86
N ALA A 66 -22.87 -13.68 -27.87
CA ALA A 66 -23.65 -14.02 -26.69
C ALA A 66 -23.15 -15.32 -26.03
N GLU A 67 -21.92 -15.34 -25.52
CA GLU A 67 -21.44 -16.43 -24.68
C GLU A 67 -21.04 -15.89 -23.30
N PHE A 68 -21.79 -16.35 -22.31
CA PHE A 68 -21.88 -15.81 -20.96
C PHE A 68 -20.63 -16.22 -20.15
N ILE A 69 -19.62 -15.35 -20.10
CA ILE A 69 -18.54 -15.49 -19.11
C ILE A 69 -19.06 -14.96 -17.76
N SER A 70 -18.84 -15.73 -16.69
CA SER A 70 -19.19 -15.33 -15.32
C SER A 70 -18.67 -13.90 -15.02
N PRO A 71 -19.55 -12.95 -14.66
CA PRO A 71 -19.19 -11.55 -14.40
C PRO A 71 -18.05 -11.37 -13.38
N LEU A 72 -17.88 -12.34 -12.49
CA LEU A 72 -16.86 -12.33 -11.44
C LEU A 72 -15.45 -12.65 -11.97
N SER A 73 -15.33 -13.55 -12.94
CA SER A 73 -14.05 -13.90 -13.59
C SER A 73 -13.55 -12.73 -14.44
N ALA A 74 -14.51 -12.08 -15.09
CA ALA A 74 -14.34 -10.86 -15.84
C ALA A 74 -13.70 -9.73 -14.99
N GLU A 75 -14.31 -9.42 -13.85
CA GLU A 75 -13.81 -8.40 -12.92
C GLU A 75 -12.40 -8.72 -12.39
N CYS A 76 -12.16 -9.98 -12.02
CA CYS A 76 -10.86 -10.42 -11.49
C CYS A 76 -9.71 -10.22 -12.50
N MET A 77 -9.93 -10.56 -13.78
CA MET A 77 -8.93 -10.39 -14.84
C MET A 77 -8.66 -8.91 -15.14
N LEU A 78 -9.67 -8.04 -15.06
CA LEU A 78 -9.52 -6.61 -15.27
C LEU A 78 -8.68 -5.97 -14.15
N GLN A 79 -8.89 -6.39 -12.90
CA GLN A 79 -8.06 -5.98 -11.76
C GLN A 79 -6.59 -6.40 -11.94
N TYR A 80 -6.32 -7.62 -12.43
CA TYR A 80 -4.96 -8.05 -12.71
C TYR A 80 -4.31 -7.25 -13.84
N LYS A 81 -5.05 -6.93 -14.91
CA LYS A 81 -4.56 -6.02 -15.96
C LYS A 81 -4.22 -4.64 -15.43
N GLN A 82 -5.08 -4.06 -14.59
CA GLN A 82 -4.81 -2.75 -13.96
C GLN A 82 -3.58 -2.81 -13.04
N LYS A 83 -3.44 -3.87 -12.22
CA LYS A 83 -2.25 -4.07 -11.38
C LYS A 83 -0.97 -4.19 -12.21
N ALA A 84 -0.99 -4.96 -13.30
CA ALA A 84 0.15 -5.11 -14.20
C ALA A 84 0.51 -3.77 -14.87
N ALA A 85 -0.49 -3.02 -15.34
CA ALA A 85 -0.27 -1.70 -15.92
C ALA A 85 0.31 -0.70 -14.90
N ALA A 86 -0.18 -0.72 -13.67
CA ALA A 86 0.33 0.11 -12.57
C ALA A 86 1.78 -0.25 -12.22
N TYR A 87 2.11 -1.54 -12.16
CA TYR A 87 3.47 -2.02 -11.93
C TYR A 87 4.44 -1.55 -13.02
N VAL A 88 4.08 -1.74 -14.30
CA VAL A 88 4.88 -1.27 -15.44
C VAL A 88 5.05 0.26 -15.41
N LYS A 89 4.02 0.99 -15.00
CA LYS A 89 4.10 2.46 -14.84
C LYS A 89 5.04 2.85 -13.69
N SER A 90 5.07 2.09 -12.60
CA SER A 90 5.97 2.33 -11.48
C SER A 90 7.44 2.06 -11.84
N LEU A 91 7.71 1.05 -12.66
CA LEU A 91 9.06 0.76 -13.18
C LEU A 91 9.60 1.86 -14.11
N LYS A 92 8.69 2.56 -14.81
CA LYS A 92 9.05 3.68 -15.70
C LYS A 92 9.19 5.02 -14.97
N LYS A 93 8.92 5.07 -13.66
CA LYS A 93 9.09 6.30 -12.88
C LYS A 93 10.60 6.51 -12.68
N PRO A 94 11.19 7.64 -13.11
CA PRO A 94 12.57 7.97 -12.79
C PRO A 94 12.73 7.89 -11.26
N CYS A 95 13.76 7.19 -10.80
CA CYS A 95 14.11 7.21 -9.38
C CYS A 95 14.31 8.66 -8.97
N ALA A 96 13.74 9.09 -7.84
CA ALA A 96 13.98 10.43 -7.34
C ALA A 96 15.49 10.61 -7.15
N ASP A 97 16.02 11.79 -7.49
CA ASP A 97 17.44 12.11 -7.32
C ASP A 97 17.81 11.92 -5.86
N SER A 98 18.44 10.78 -5.58
CA SER A 98 18.89 10.37 -4.27
C SER A 98 20.41 10.46 -4.28
N VAL A 99 20.97 11.01 -3.20
CA VAL A 99 22.42 11.07 -3.03
C VAL A 99 22.98 9.66 -3.22
N PRO A 100 23.91 9.46 -4.16
CA PRO A 100 24.51 8.16 -4.41
C PRO A 100 25.00 7.53 -3.11
N TYR A 101 24.84 6.21 -2.97
CA TYR A 101 25.12 5.49 -1.72
C TYR A 101 26.52 5.79 -1.15
N GLU A 102 27.50 5.95 -2.03
CA GLU A 102 28.88 6.26 -1.66
C GLU A 102 29.03 7.66 -1.04
N GLU A 103 28.33 8.65 -1.59
CA GLU A 103 28.28 10.01 -1.08
C GLU A 103 27.46 10.09 0.22
N ALA A 104 26.39 9.30 0.34
CA ALA A 104 25.64 9.16 1.59
C ALA A 104 26.50 8.58 2.73
N LEU A 105 27.38 7.62 2.43
CA LEU A 105 28.35 7.09 3.39
C LEU A 105 29.42 8.11 3.76
N ALA A 106 29.93 8.88 2.80
CA ALA A 106 30.88 9.96 3.06
C ALA A 106 30.26 11.03 3.98
N ASN A 107 29.04 11.48 3.68
CA ASN A 107 28.29 12.44 4.49
C ASN A 107 28.06 11.93 5.92
N ARG A 108 27.73 10.64 6.07
CA ARG A 108 27.60 10.01 7.39
C ARG A 108 28.91 10.06 8.19
N ARG A 109 30.05 9.77 7.55
CA ARG A 109 31.36 9.82 8.21
C ARG A 109 31.70 11.24 8.65
N ILE A 110 31.47 12.23 7.78
CA ILE A 110 31.69 13.65 8.09
C ILE A 110 30.84 14.09 9.27
N LEU A 111 29.54 13.76 9.27
CA LEU A 111 28.64 14.08 10.38
C LEU A 111 29.12 13.46 11.69
N LEU A 112 29.53 12.19 11.69
CA LEU A 112 30.04 11.52 12.89
C LEU A 112 31.33 12.19 13.40
N SER A 113 32.29 12.50 12.51
CA SER A 113 33.51 13.22 12.90
C SER A 113 33.25 14.64 13.41
N SER A 114 32.25 15.33 12.84
CA SER A 114 31.85 16.67 13.29
C SER A 114 31.14 16.62 14.64
N THR A 115 30.34 15.58 14.91
CA THR A 115 29.72 15.40 16.23
C THR A 115 30.74 15.11 17.31
N GLU A 116 31.76 14.29 17.02
CA GLU A 116 32.87 13.99 17.94
C GLU A 116 33.73 15.25 18.20
N SER A 117 34.04 16.01 17.15
CA SER A 117 34.76 17.28 17.27
C SER A 117 33.97 18.32 18.10
N ARG A 118 32.64 18.38 17.93
CA ARG A 118 31.76 19.28 18.69
C ARG A 118 31.73 18.92 20.17
N GLU A 119 31.73 17.64 20.51
CA GLU A 119 31.76 17.18 21.90
C GLU A 119 33.10 17.51 22.57
N GLY A 120 34.23 17.29 21.89
CA GLY A 120 35.55 17.69 22.38
C GLY A 120 35.67 19.21 22.59
N LEU A 121 35.15 20.00 21.65
CA LEU A 121 35.12 21.47 21.80
C LEU A 121 34.25 21.91 22.98
N ALA A 122 33.09 21.28 23.17
CA ALA A 122 32.21 21.56 24.31
C ALA A 122 32.90 21.24 25.65
N GLN A 123 33.65 20.14 25.74
CA GLN A 123 34.45 19.81 26.92
C GLN A 123 35.56 20.84 27.17
N GLN A 124 36.26 21.30 26.12
CA GLN A 124 37.29 22.34 26.25
C GLN A 124 36.69 23.67 26.71
N VAL A 125 35.53 24.06 26.18
CA VAL A 125 34.80 25.25 26.63
C VAL A 125 34.40 25.12 28.10
N GLN A 126 33.82 23.98 28.50
CA GLN A 126 33.44 23.71 29.88
C GLN A 126 34.65 23.80 30.83
N GLN A 127 35.78 23.17 30.47
CA GLN A 127 37.01 23.22 31.25
C GLN A 127 37.54 24.66 31.37
N SER A 128 37.46 25.45 30.30
CA SER A 128 37.88 26.86 30.32
C SER A 128 36.98 27.71 31.22
N LEU A 129 35.67 27.48 31.21
CA LEU A 129 34.72 28.16 32.09
C LEU A 129 34.97 27.82 33.56
N GLU A 130 35.22 26.56 33.88
CA GLU A 130 35.56 26.15 35.26
C GLU A 130 36.88 26.78 35.73
N LYS A 131 37.87 26.89 34.85
CA LYS A 131 39.13 27.56 35.16
C LYS A 131 38.92 29.06 35.41
N ILE A 132 38.08 29.71 34.61
CA ILE A 132 37.71 31.12 34.81
C ILE A 132 37.02 31.29 36.17
N ALA A 133 36.03 30.46 36.50
CA ALA A 133 35.32 30.54 37.77
C ALA A 133 36.26 30.38 38.98
N LYS A 134 37.25 29.47 38.91
CA LYS A 134 38.28 29.33 39.96
C LYS A 134 39.15 30.58 40.09
N LEU A 135 39.60 31.14 38.98
CA LEU A 135 40.39 32.37 38.98
C LEU A 135 39.59 33.57 39.49
N GLU A 136 38.29 33.63 39.21
CA GLU A 136 37.39 34.65 39.76
C GLU A 136 37.26 34.51 41.29
N GLN A 137 37.09 33.29 41.80
CA GLN A 137 37.08 33.03 43.25
C GLN A 137 38.40 33.39 43.92
N GLU A 138 39.55 33.05 43.31
CA GLU A 138 40.88 33.42 43.82
C GLU A 138 41.07 34.94 43.81
N LYS A 139 40.63 35.64 42.77
CA LYS A 139 40.66 37.10 42.71
C LYS A 139 39.85 37.73 43.84
N GLU A 140 38.65 37.23 44.12
CA GLU A 140 37.82 37.69 45.25
C GLU A 140 38.51 37.42 46.58
N HIS A 141 39.08 36.22 46.76
CA HIS A 141 39.85 35.85 47.95
C HIS A 141 41.02 36.82 48.21
N TRP A 142 41.88 37.04 47.21
CA TRP A 142 43.01 37.97 47.32
C TRP A 142 42.57 39.41 47.53
N MET A 143 41.43 39.83 46.95
CA MET A 143 40.87 41.17 47.18
C MET A 143 40.46 41.36 48.65
N LEU A 144 39.80 40.34 49.24
CA LEU A 144 39.42 40.37 50.65
C LEU A 144 40.65 40.36 51.58
N GLU A 145 41.67 39.56 51.27
CA GLU A 145 42.92 39.55 52.03
C GLU A 145 43.64 40.89 51.98
N ALA A 146 43.71 41.53 50.80
CA ALA A 146 44.30 42.86 50.65
C ALA A 146 43.52 43.92 51.45
N GLN A 147 42.18 43.87 51.46
CA GLN A 147 41.35 44.75 52.29
C GLN A 147 41.59 44.51 53.79
N LEU A 148 41.66 43.26 54.23
CA LEU A 148 41.99 42.92 55.62
C LEU A 148 43.38 43.42 56.03
N ALA A 149 44.38 43.26 55.16
CA ALA A 149 45.72 43.79 55.38
C ALA A 149 45.72 45.32 55.50
N LYS A 150 44.97 46.02 54.63
CA LYS A 150 44.80 47.47 54.70
C LYS A 150 44.17 47.91 56.02
N ILE A 151 43.10 47.25 56.48
CA ILE A 151 42.44 47.54 57.76
C ILE A 151 43.40 47.29 58.94
N LYS A 152 44.21 46.21 58.91
CA LYS A 152 45.22 45.95 59.94
C LYS A 152 46.26 47.07 59.99
N LEU A 153 46.76 47.50 58.84
CA LEU A 153 47.73 48.59 58.73
C LEU A 153 47.14 49.92 59.19
N GLU A 154 45.91 50.26 58.80
CA GLU A 154 45.20 51.45 59.30
C GLU A 154 45.01 51.41 60.82
N LYS A 155 44.65 50.25 61.39
CA LYS A 155 44.56 50.07 62.85
C LYS A 155 45.91 50.25 63.54
N GLU A 156 47.00 49.73 62.99
CA GLU A 156 48.35 49.93 63.52
C GLU A 156 48.80 51.38 63.39
N ASN A 157 48.55 52.04 62.26
CA ASN A 157 48.79 53.47 62.09
C ASN A 157 47.96 54.31 63.07
N GLN A 158 46.70 53.94 63.33
CA GLN A 158 45.89 54.60 64.35
C GLN A 158 46.49 54.41 65.74
N LYS A 159 46.98 53.21 66.08
CA LYS A 159 47.68 52.94 67.35
C LYS A 159 48.98 53.74 67.44
N LEU A 160 49.78 53.80 66.38
CA LEU A 160 51.00 54.60 66.31
C LEU A 160 50.68 56.08 66.46
N LYS A 161 49.67 56.59 65.76
CA LYS A 161 49.21 57.99 65.85
C LYS A 161 48.64 58.33 67.24
N ASN A 162 47.94 57.41 67.89
CA ASN A 162 47.46 57.58 69.26
C ASN A 162 48.61 57.48 70.29
N SER A 163 49.66 56.70 70.00
CA SER A 163 50.87 56.67 70.83
C SER A 163 51.74 57.92 70.62
N LEU A 164 51.73 58.49 69.41
CA LEU A 164 52.47 59.68 69.01
C LEU A 164 51.71 60.97 69.39
N SER A 165 50.38 60.96 69.48
CA SER A 165 49.61 62.10 70.02
C SER A 165 49.77 62.26 71.55
N GLY A 166 50.50 61.36 72.21
CA GLY A 166 51.03 61.55 73.56
C GLY A 166 52.37 62.31 73.60
N HIS A 167 52.93 62.71 72.44
CA HIS A 167 54.20 63.41 72.38
C HIS A 167 54.28 64.38 71.18
N LEU A 168 54.26 65.70 71.50
CA LEU A 168 54.67 66.84 70.66
C LEU A 168 53.81 67.12 69.41
N THR A 169 52.95 68.16 69.36
CA THR A 169 53.25 69.60 69.17
C THR A 169 54.53 69.93 68.39
N GLU A 170 54.33 70.76 67.35
CA GLU A 170 55.32 71.46 66.51
C GLU A 170 55.83 70.75 65.25
N THR A 171 55.32 71.15 64.08
CA THR A 171 56.00 72.12 63.18
C THR A 171 55.39 72.02 61.78
N ILE A 172 54.91 73.16 61.29
CA ILE A 172 54.41 73.43 59.94
C ILE A 172 55.60 73.79 59.05
N GLN A 173 55.75 73.17 57.88
CA GLN A 173 56.23 73.90 56.69
C GLN A 173 55.90 73.21 55.36
N GLU A 174 55.69 74.05 54.37
CA GLU A 174 55.03 73.95 53.06
C GLU A 174 55.80 73.14 51.98
N HIS A 175 55.12 72.66 50.93
CA HIS A 175 55.19 73.22 49.55
C HIS A 175 54.38 72.39 48.51
N SER A 176 53.52 73.10 47.72
CA SER A 176 53.34 73.04 46.24
C SER A 176 52.85 71.76 45.53
N VAL A 177 51.99 71.74 44.49
CA VAL A 177 51.17 72.68 43.67
C VAL A 177 50.21 71.78 42.83
N LEU A 178 48.97 72.23 42.57
CA LEU A 178 48.02 71.88 41.48
C LEU A 178 46.77 72.79 41.68
N PRO A 179 45.78 72.95 40.77
CA PRO A 179 45.76 72.89 39.29
C PRO A 179 44.78 73.90 38.61
N ASN A 180 44.66 73.78 37.27
CA ASN A 180 43.45 73.96 36.43
C ASN A 180 42.87 75.35 36.12
N THR A 181 42.83 75.69 34.83
CA THR A 181 41.68 76.22 34.03
C THR A 181 42.17 76.41 32.58
N ALA A 182 41.41 76.34 31.50
CA ALA A 182 39.99 76.22 31.25
C ALA A 182 39.79 75.72 29.80
N GLU A 183 38.62 75.14 29.59
CA GLU A 183 37.97 74.96 28.30
C GLU A 183 37.70 76.31 27.60
N GLN A 184 37.70 76.32 26.26
CA GLN A 184 36.65 76.91 25.39
C GLN A 184 37.07 76.80 23.92
N LYS A 185 36.42 75.89 23.17
CA LYS A 185 35.33 76.15 22.21
C LYS A 185 35.70 77.00 20.99
N LYS A 186 35.64 76.38 19.81
CA LYS A 186 34.82 76.89 18.69
C LYS A 186 34.60 75.84 17.60
N GLU A 187 33.33 75.71 17.23
CA GLU A 187 32.80 74.99 16.07
C GLU A 187 33.32 75.60 14.76
N THR A 188 33.53 74.79 13.72
CA THR A 188 32.67 74.81 12.51
C THR A 188 33.03 73.71 11.51
N THR A 189 31.97 73.08 11.03
CA THR A 189 31.73 72.27 9.83
C THR A 189 32.80 72.31 8.72
N GLU A 190 33.28 71.13 8.27
CA GLU A 190 33.33 70.77 6.83
C GLU A 190 33.69 69.30 6.57
N LYS A 191 33.14 68.79 5.46
CA LYS A 191 33.26 67.43 4.92
C LYS A 191 34.71 67.07 4.58
N SER A 192 35.19 65.90 5.02
CA SER A 192 36.17 65.13 4.23
C SER A 192 36.30 63.67 4.72
N LEU A 193 36.84 62.86 3.84
CA LEU A 193 36.88 61.40 3.76
C LEU A 193 37.49 60.63 4.94
N ARG A 194 37.06 59.36 5.03
CA ARG A 194 37.63 58.22 5.78
C ARG A 194 39.16 58.16 5.80
N GLU A 195 39.71 57.87 6.98
CA GLU A 195 40.84 56.96 7.16
C GLU A 195 40.55 55.95 8.28
N PRO A 196 40.95 54.67 8.15
CA PRO A 196 40.68 53.65 9.14
C PRO A 196 41.70 53.71 10.29
N ILE A 197 41.17 53.87 11.50
CA ILE A 197 41.92 53.81 12.76
C ILE A 197 42.47 52.39 12.93
N LYS A 198 43.79 52.24 12.83
CA LYS A 198 44.50 51.00 13.18
C LYS A 198 44.67 50.97 14.70
N SER A 199 43.80 50.24 15.40
CA SER A 199 44.03 49.87 16.81
C SER A 199 44.82 48.57 16.86
N THR A 200 46.07 48.64 17.33
CA THR A 200 46.89 47.47 17.66
C THR A 200 46.56 47.00 19.06
N SER A 201 45.68 46.00 19.19
CA SER A 201 45.50 45.24 20.43
C SER A 201 46.24 43.91 20.33
N LEU A 202 46.88 43.50 21.43
CA LEU A 202 47.82 42.37 21.52
C LEU A 202 47.14 40.98 21.50
N ILE A 203 45.89 40.88 21.06
CA ILE A 203 45.16 39.64 20.81
C ILE A 203 44.84 39.61 19.32
N GLY A 204 45.58 38.80 18.55
CA GLY A 204 45.23 38.28 17.22
C GLY A 204 44.82 39.30 16.15
N MET A 205 45.56 39.36 15.04
CA MET A 205 45.07 40.04 13.83
C MET A 205 43.75 39.39 13.37
N LEU A 206 42.63 40.08 13.57
CA LEU A 206 41.42 39.78 12.83
C LEU A 206 41.55 40.44 11.46
N THR A 207 42.06 39.70 10.48
CA THR A 207 41.82 40.01 9.07
C THR A 207 40.31 39.94 8.83
N VAL A 208 39.64 41.09 8.87
CA VAL A 208 38.32 41.27 8.28
C VAL A 208 38.53 41.18 6.77
N THR A 209 38.57 39.95 6.26
CA THR A 209 38.34 39.69 4.84
C THR A 209 36.91 40.13 4.56
N THR A 210 36.74 41.13 3.71
CA THR A 210 35.47 41.60 3.16
C THR A 210 34.47 40.44 3.00
N ASP A 211 33.43 40.46 3.85
CA ASP A 211 32.34 39.48 3.99
C ASP A 211 31.38 39.47 2.78
N ASN A 212 31.90 39.33 1.56
CA ASN A 212 31.05 39.27 0.37
C ASN A 212 30.81 37.83 -0.11
N GLU A 213 31.69 36.87 0.21
CA GLU A 213 31.51 35.47 -0.17
C GLU A 213 30.66 34.66 0.82
N LYS A 214 30.71 34.96 2.12
CA LYS A 214 29.91 34.26 3.15
C LYS A 214 28.44 34.66 3.16
N ALA A 215 28.09 35.88 2.74
CA ALA A 215 26.69 36.32 2.65
C ALA A 215 25.92 35.56 1.56
N LEU A 216 26.56 35.30 0.42
CA LEU A 216 25.98 34.56 -0.70
C LEU A 216 25.74 33.07 -0.37
N ASP A 217 26.63 32.46 0.42
CA ASP A 217 26.51 31.06 0.84
C ASP A 217 25.38 30.84 1.87
N VAL A 218 25.18 31.79 2.79
CA VAL A 218 24.07 31.75 3.75
C VAL A 218 22.71 31.93 3.05
N GLU A 219 22.62 32.88 2.11
CA GLU A 219 21.39 33.13 1.35
C GLU A 219 21.04 31.95 0.43
N SER A 220 22.05 31.33 -0.20
CA SER A 220 21.88 30.09 -0.98
C SER A 220 21.37 28.91 -0.14
N ARG A 221 21.91 28.74 1.07
CA ARG A 221 21.45 27.71 2.01
C ARG A 221 20.01 27.95 2.46
N GLU A 222 19.66 29.19 2.76
CA GLU A 222 18.29 29.56 3.16
C GLU A 222 17.30 29.32 2.03
N ASP A 223 17.67 29.63 0.79
CA ASP A 223 16.81 29.40 -0.37
C ASP A 223 16.63 27.91 -0.68
N LEU A 224 17.66 27.08 -0.47
CA LEU A 224 17.54 25.64 -0.58
C LEU A 224 16.59 25.06 0.49
N ILE A 225 16.69 25.56 1.72
CA ILE A 225 15.80 25.17 2.83
C ILE A 225 14.35 25.58 2.54
N LYS A 226 14.12 26.82 2.09
CA LYS A 226 12.79 27.31 1.68
C LYS A 226 12.24 26.44 0.56
N THR A 227 13.04 26.15 -0.47
CA THR A 227 12.63 25.33 -1.61
C THR A 227 12.24 23.92 -1.17
N HIS A 228 13.02 23.29 -0.30
CA HIS A 228 12.71 21.97 0.25
C HIS A 228 11.38 21.97 1.04
N TYR A 229 11.19 22.94 1.94
CA TYR A 229 9.94 23.01 2.71
C TYR A 229 8.74 23.38 1.85
N MET A 230 8.89 24.27 0.87
CA MET A 230 7.84 24.60 -0.08
C MET A 230 7.47 23.38 -0.94
N ALA A 231 8.46 22.63 -1.43
CA ALA A 231 8.22 21.38 -2.16
C ALA A 231 7.50 20.35 -1.28
N ARG A 232 7.91 20.22 -0.01
CA ARG A 232 7.27 19.32 0.95
C ARG A 232 5.83 19.73 1.27
N ILE A 233 5.56 21.02 1.41
CA ILE A 233 4.20 21.54 1.59
C ILE A 233 3.36 21.22 0.37
N ALA A 234 3.86 21.48 -0.85
CA ALA A 234 3.15 21.16 -2.08
C ALA A 234 2.86 19.66 -2.23
N GLU A 235 3.80 18.80 -1.87
CA GLU A 235 3.63 17.34 -1.86
C GLU A 235 2.52 16.91 -0.88
N LEU A 236 2.57 17.43 0.36
CA LEU A 236 1.55 17.14 1.38
C LEU A 236 0.16 17.65 0.96
N THR A 237 0.08 18.84 0.36
CA THR A 237 -1.16 19.38 -0.19
C THR A 237 -1.71 18.47 -1.30
N SER A 238 -0.85 17.97 -2.20
CA SER A 238 -1.27 17.03 -3.24
C SER A 238 -1.78 15.72 -2.66
N HIS A 239 -1.11 15.17 -1.64
CA HIS A 239 -1.56 13.97 -0.95
C HIS A 239 -2.91 14.16 -0.26
N LEU A 240 -3.13 15.31 0.39
CA LEU A 240 -4.40 15.63 1.02
C LEU A 240 -5.53 15.73 -0.01
N GLN A 241 -5.33 16.48 -1.08
CA GLN A 241 -6.32 16.60 -2.17
C GLN A 241 -6.68 15.25 -2.80
N LEU A 242 -5.68 14.39 -2.98
CA LEU A 242 -5.90 13.05 -3.52
C LEU A 242 -6.64 12.14 -2.52
N ALA A 243 -6.36 12.26 -1.23
CA ALA A 243 -7.09 11.55 -0.19
C ALA A 243 -8.56 12.00 -0.11
N ASP A 244 -8.81 13.31 -0.17
CA ASP A 244 -10.15 13.89 -0.18
C ASP A 244 -10.94 13.45 -1.42
N SER A 245 -10.32 13.50 -2.60
CA SER A 245 -10.94 13.03 -3.84
C SER A 245 -11.34 11.55 -3.76
N LYS A 246 -10.47 10.69 -3.22
CA LYS A 246 -10.77 9.27 -2.98
C LYS A 246 -11.91 9.07 -1.98
N SER A 247 -11.92 9.83 -0.89
CA SER A 247 -12.98 9.77 0.13
C SER A 247 -14.34 10.10 -0.49
N VAL A 248 -14.41 11.19 -1.26
CA VAL A 248 -15.64 11.59 -1.98
C VAL A 248 -16.07 10.53 -2.99
N HIS A 249 -15.13 9.95 -3.74
CA HIS A 249 -15.40 8.90 -4.69
C HIS A 249 -15.99 7.66 -4.02
N PHE A 250 -15.34 7.12 -2.98
CA PHE A 250 -15.85 5.96 -2.23
C PHE A 250 -17.20 6.25 -1.61
N HIS A 251 -17.42 7.45 -1.07
CA HIS A 251 -18.73 7.81 -0.53
C HIS A 251 -19.82 7.85 -1.62
N ALA A 252 -19.51 8.33 -2.83
CA ALA A 252 -20.42 8.29 -3.96
C ALA A 252 -20.71 6.84 -4.41
N GLU A 253 -19.70 5.98 -4.47
CA GLU A 253 -19.85 4.56 -4.80
C GLU A 253 -20.70 3.82 -3.76
N CYS A 254 -20.45 4.02 -2.47
CA CYS A 254 -21.25 3.42 -1.39
C CYS A 254 -22.72 3.84 -1.51
N ARG A 255 -23.00 5.11 -1.80
CA ARG A 255 -24.38 5.59 -2.02
C ARG A 255 -25.02 4.98 -3.26
N ALA A 256 -24.28 4.87 -4.36
CA ALA A 256 -24.77 4.25 -5.58
C ALA A 256 -25.06 2.75 -5.37
N LEU A 257 -24.17 2.05 -4.67
CA LEU A 257 -24.32 0.65 -4.31
C LEU A 257 -25.54 0.43 -3.41
N ALA A 258 -25.71 1.24 -2.36
CA ALA A 258 -26.86 1.17 -1.46
C ALA A 258 -28.19 1.34 -2.21
N LYS A 259 -28.25 2.27 -3.18
CA LYS A 259 -29.43 2.45 -4.04
C LYS A 259 -29.69 1.22 -4.90
N ARG A 260 -28.66 0.66 -5.56
CA ARG A 260 -28.81 -0.56 -6.37
C ARG A 260 -29.27 -1.75 -5.53
N LEU A 261 -28.72 -1.90 -4.34
CA LEU A 261 -29.06 -2.97 -3.41
C LEU A 261 -30.53 -2.84 -2.97
N SER A 262 -30.97 -1.65 -2.58
CA SER A 262 -32.38 -1.41 -2.23
C SER A 262 -33.35 -1.70 -3.39
N LEU A 263 -32.98 -1.37 -4.63
CA LEU A 263 -33.79 -1.71 -5.80
C LEU A 263 -33.83 -3.23 -6.04
N ALA A 264 -32.71 -3.92 -5.86
CA ALA A 264 -32.64 -5.37 -5.98
C ALA A 264 -33.40 -6.10 -4.87
N GLU A 265 -33.42 -5.56 -3.65
CA GLU A 265 -34.23 -6.10 -2.55
C GLU A 265 -35.72 -5.98 -2.86
N LYS A 266 -36.18 -4.80 -3.33
CA LYS A 266 -37.57 -4.60 -3.73
C LYS A 266 -37.99 -5.54 -4.87
N SER A 267 -37.14 -5.75 -5.87
CA SER A 267 -37.45 -6.70 -6.95
C SER A 267 -37.43 -8.14 -6.48
N LYS A 268 -36.56 -8.50 -5.53
CA LYS A 268 -36.58 -9.81 -4.89
C LYS A 268 -37.89 -10.02 -4.13
N GLU A 269 -38.32 -9.03 -3.34
CA GLU A 269 -39.57 -9.07 -2.59
C GLU A 269 -40.77 -9.28 -3.54
N SER A 270 -40.89 -8.48 -4.60
CA SER A 270 -41.97 -8.64 -5.58
C SER A 270 -41.98 -10.02 -6.25
N LEU A 271 -40.81 -10.52 -6.68
CA LEU A 271 -40.70 -11.86 -7.25
C LEU A 271 -41.05 -12.96 -6.25
N THR A 272 -40.71 -12.78 -4.96
CA THR A 272 -41.11 -13.75 -3.93
C THR A 272 -42.60 -13.75 -3.66
N GLU A 273 -43.27 -12.61 -3.78
CA GLU A 273 -44.73 -12.52 -3.70
C GLU A 273 -45.40 -13.18 -4.90
N GLU A 274 -44.92 -12.89 -6.12
CA GLU A 274 -45.40 -13.54 -7.34
C GLU A 274 -45.23 -15.07 -7.30
N LEU A 275 -44.09 -15.55 -6.79
CA LEU A 275 -43.82 -16.98 -6.63
C LEU A 275 -44.78 -17.62 -5.62
N LYS A 276 -45.09 -16.93 -4.51
CA LYS A 276 -46.10 -17.41 -3.55
C LYS A 276 -47.48 -17.51 -4.20
N LEU A 277 -47.90 -16.50 -4.95
CA LEU A 277 -49.18 -16.50 -5.66
C LEU A 277 -49.24 -17.62 -6.73
N ALA A 278 -48.17 -17.79 -7.50
CA ALA A 278 -48.06 -18.87 -8.48
C ALA A 278 -48.14 -20.25 -7.81
N SER A 279 -47.46 -20.44 -6.67
CA SER A 279 -47.52 -21.68 -5.90
C SER A 279 -48.93 -21.97 -5.39
N GLN A 280 -49.65 -20.95 -4.88
CA GLN A 280 -51.05 -21.09 -4.44
C GLN A 280 -51.98 -21.45 -5.61
N ASN A 281 -51.74 -20.87 -6.80
CA ASN A 281 -52.49 -21.22 -8.00
C ASN A 281 -52.22 -22.67 -8.44
N ILE A 282 -50.98 -23.14 -8.36
CA ILE A 282 -50.64 -24.54 -8.66
C ILE A 282 -51.38 -25.48 -7.71
N THR A 283 -51.37 -25.21 -6.39
CA THR A 283 -52.08 -26.07 -5.44
C THR A 283 -53.59 -26.08 -5.70
N ARG A 284 -54.19 -24.90 -5.98
CA ARG A 284 -55.61 -24.81 -6.34
C ARG A 284 -55.94 -25.64 -7.59
N LEU A 285 -55.13 -25.51 -8.65
CA LEU A 285 -55.33 -26.28 -9.88
C LEU A 285 -55.11 -27.78 -9.68
N GLN A 286 -54.20 -28.18 -8.79
CA GLN A 286 -54.01 -29.59 -8.42
C GLN A 286 -55.23 -30.16 -7.70
N ASP A 287 -55.84 -29.40 -6.78
CA ASP A 287 -57.06 -29.81 -6.08
C ASP A 287 -58.26 -29.92 -7.05
N GLU A 288 -58.41 -28.96 -7.97
CA GLU A 288 -59.43 -29.00 -9.04
C GLU A 288 -59.22 -30.20 -9.97
N LEU A 289 -57.97 -30.49 -10.33
CA LEU A 289 -57.64 -31.67 -11.15
C LEU A 289 -57.94 -32.98 -10.40
N MET A 290 -57.62 -33.05 -9.11
CA MET A 290 -57.86 -34.24 -8.29
C MET A 290 -59.36 -34.50 -8.10
N THR A 291 -60.14 -33.45 -7.84
CA THR A 291 -61.60 -33.55 -7.68
C THR A 291 -62.30 -33.92 -8.98
N THR A 292 -61.91 -33.32 -10.12
CA THR A 292 -62.45 -33.69 -11.44
C THR A 292 -62.09 -35.11 -11.83
N LYS A 293 -60.82 -35.53 -11.64
CA LYS A 293 -60.38 -36.90 -11.88
C LYS A 293 -61.20 -37.90 -11.05
N ARG A 294 -61.34 -37.66 -9.75
CA ARG A 294 -62.12 -38.53 -8.86
C ARG A 294 -63.58 -38.63 -9.29
N SER A 295 -64.19 -37.50 -9.67
CA SER A 295 -65.58 -37.49 -10.16
C SER A 295 -65.76 -38.34 -11.42
N TYR A 296 -64.82 -38.27 -12.37
CA TYR A 296 -64.88 -39.11 -13.57
C TYR A 296 -64.63 -40.59 -13.27
N GLU A 297 -63.70 -40.91 -12.36
CA GLU A 297 -63.49 -42.30 -11.89
C GLU A 297 -64.76 -42.85 -11.24
N ASP A 298 -65.42 -42.08 -10.36
CA ASP A 298 -66.67 -42.47 -9.70
C ASP A 298 -67.80 -42.69 -10.73
N GLN A 299 -67.93 -41.81 -11.73
CA GLN A 299 -68.91 -41.96 -12.82
C GLN A 299 -68.65 -43.22 -13.65
N LEU A 300 -67.40 -43.51 -14.01
CA LEU A 300 -67.00 -44.71 -14.75
C LEU A 300 -67.24 -45.98 -13.93
N SER A 301 -67.00 -45.93 -12.62
CA SER A 301 -67.30 -47.04 -11.70
C SER A 301 -68.80 -47.31 -11.67
N MET A 302 -69.64 -46.29 -11.48
CA MET A 302 -71.10 -46.43 -11.49
C MET A 302 -71.62 -46.99 -12.82
N MET A 303 -71.09 -46.53 -13.95
CA MET A 303 -71.44 -47.10 -15.26
C MET A 303 -71.02 -48.56 -15.39
N SER A 304 -69.83 -48.92 -14.90
CA SER A 304 -69.35 -50.31 -14.95
C SER A 304 -70.22 -51.23 -14.10
N ASP A 305 -70.62 -50.81 -12.90
CA ASP A 305 -71.52 -51.57 -12.03
C ASP A 305 -72.90 -51.75 -12.67
N HIS A 306 -73.43 -50.68 -13.29
CA HIS A 306 -74.70 -50.75 -14.02
C HIS A 306 -74.62 -51.69 -15.22
N LEU A 307 -73.54 -51.65 -16.01
CA LEU A 307 -73.32 -52.58 -17.12
C LEU A 307 -73.20 -54.03 -16.63
N CYS A 308 -72.55 -54.27 -15.49
CA CYS A 308 -72.46 -55.59 -14.88
C CYS A 308 -73.86 -56.12 -14.50
N SER A 309 -74.63 -55.34 -13.75
CA SER A 309 -76.01 -55.65 -13.37
C SER A 309 -76.89 -55.92 -14.61
N MET A 310 -76.78 -55.09 -15.63
CA MET A 310 -77.50 -55.28 -16.89
C MET A 310 -77.08 -56.59 -17.59
N ASN A 311 -75.79 -56.89 -17.68
CA ASN A 311 -75.31 -58.15 -18.23
C ASN A 311 -75.78 -59.37 -17.42
N GLU A 312 -75.84 -59.29 -16.10
CA GLU A 312 -76.43 -60.34 -15.26
C GLU A 312 -77.91 -60.55 -15.59
N THR A 313 -78.69 -59.47 -15.74
CA THR A 313 -80.12 -59.58 -16.11
C THR A 313 -80.30 -60.15 -17.52
N LEU A 314 -79.50 -59.70 -18.50
CA LEU A 314 -79.50 -60.26 -19.85
C LEU A 314 -79.12 -61.74 -19.88
N THR A 315 -78.16 -62.14 -19.04
CA THR A 315 -77.75 -63.55 -18.91
C THR A 315 -78.87 -64.39 -18.30
N LYS A 316 -79.53 -63.90 -17.23
CA LYS A 316 -80.71 -64.56 -16.65
C LYS A 316 -81.84 -64.73 -17.68
N GLN A 317 -82.15 -63.68 -18.43
CA GLN A 317 -83.15 -63.74 -19.49
C GLN A 317 -82.75 -64.74 -20.59
N ARG A 318 -81.46 -64.81 -20.94
CA ARG A 318 -80.95 -65.80 -21.90
C ARG A 318 -81.14 -67.23 -21.39
N GLU A 319 -80.78 -67.50 -20.14
CA GLU A 319 -80.99 -68.80 -19.48
C GLU A 319 -82.48 -69.17 -19.46
N GLU A 320 -83.37 -68.22 -19.15
CA GLU A 320 -84.81 -68.44 -19.19
C GLU A 320 -85.30 -68.77 -20.62
N ILE A 321 -84.83 -68.07 -21.65
CA ILE A 321 -85.14 -68.40 -23.05
C ILE A 321 -84.66 -69.80 -23.41
N ASP A 322 -83.45 -70.19 -23.01
CA ASP A 322 -82.89 -71.49 -23.34
C ASP A 322 -83.61 -72.63 -22.61
N THR A 323 -84.04 -72.43 -21.35
CA THR A 323 -84.91 -73.38 -20.63
C THR A 323 -86.29 -73.50 -21.29
N LEU A 324 -86.91 -72.39 -21.70
CA LEU A 324 -88.17 -72.39 -22.45
C LEU A 324 -88.02 -73.10 -23.81
N LYS A 325 -86.90 -72.94 -24.51
CA LYS A 325 -86.61 -73.67 -25.76
C LYS A 325 -86.42 -75.17 -25.53
N LEU A 326 -85.75 -75.58 -24.45
CA LEU A 326 -85.55 -76.99 -24.11
C LEU A 326 -86.87 -77.67 -23.73
N THR A 327 -87.70 -77.01 -22.91
CA THR A 327 -89.04 -77.51 -22.53
C THR A 327 -89.98 -77.55 -23.74
N SER A 328 -89.95 -76.54 -24.62
CA SER A 328 -90.71 -76.51 -25.87
C SER A 328 -90.28 -77.64 -26.84
N LYS A 329 -88.97 -77.90 -26.99
CA LYS A 329 -88.46 -79.06 -27.76
C LYS A 329 -88.86 -80.40 -27.13
N GLY A 330 -88.82 -80.52 -25.81
CA GLY A 330 -89.28 -81.71 -25.08
C GLY A 330 -90.76 -82.01 -25.30
N ASN A 331 -91.60 -80.98 -25.34
CA ASN A 331 -93.04 -81.11 -25.60
C ASN A 331 -93.36 -81.40 -27.08
N SER A 332 -92.56 -80.87 -28.02
CA SER A 332 -92.71 -81.19 -29.46
C SER A 332 -92.45 -82.67 -29.79
N LYS A 333 -91.57 -83.36 -29.03
CA LYS A 333 -91.35 -84.82 -29.18
C LYS A 333 -92.51 -85.66 -28.64
N LYS A 334 -93.26 -85.20 -27.63
CA LYS A 334 -94.45 -85.90 -27.13
C LYS A 334 -95.65 -85.80 -28.08
N ASN A 335 -95.79 -84.70 -28.82
CA ASN A 335 -96.89 -84.52 -29.78
C ASN A 335 -96.68 -85.20 -31.14
N LYS A 336 -95.51 -85.78 -31.43
CA LYS A 336 -95.25 -86.52 -32.68
C LYS A 336 -95.53 -88.03 -32.57
N ASN A 337 -95.75 -88.55 -31.36
CA ASN A 337 -96.03 -89.95 -31.08
C ASN A 337 -97.52 -90.19 -30.72
N ARG A 338 -98.43 -89.34 -31.18
CA ARG A 338 -99.87 -89.53 -31.00
C ARG A 338 -100.59 -89.52 -32.33
#